data_AF-A0A2Y9FY33-F1
#
_entry.id   AF-A0A2Y9FY33-F1
#
_cell.length_a   1.000
_cell.length_b   1.000
_cell.length_c   1.000
_cell.angle_alpha   90.00
_cell.angle_beta   90.00
_cell.angle_gamma   90.00
#
_symmetry.space_group_name_H-M   'P 1'
#
loop_
_entity.id
_entity.type
_entity.pdbx_description
1 polymer ?
#
loop_
_entity_poly.entity_id
_entity_poly.type
_entity_poly.pdbx_seq_one_letter_code
_entity_poly.pdbx_strand_id
1 'polypeptide(L)'
;MAFSFPLLMALVVLSCNSFCSLGCDLPQSHSLANRRTLMLLGQMRRVPPFFCLKDRNDFGFPQDIYKFQKAQVISVHHEMIQQIFNLFSTQASSAAWDKNLLDKFYAELDQQLNDLEVCLMEEMGVEETLLSLINEDSMLAVRKYFQRITLYLTEKQYSPCAWEIVRAEIMKYFSASTN
;
A
#
# COMPACT_ATOMS: atom_id res chain seq x y z
N MET A 1 44.06 28.03 -6.90
CA MET A 1 44.26 26.95 -5.91
C MET A 1 43.83 25.65 -6.57
N ALA A 2 44.77 24.75 -6.85
CA ALA A 2 44.47 23.46 -7.47
C ALA A 2 44.12 22.47 -6.35
N PHE A 3 42.86 22.06 -6.28
CA PHE A 3 42.48 20.96 -5.38
C PHE A 3 43.17 19.70 -5.87
N SER A 4 43.95 19.06 -5.00
CA SER A 4 44.65 17.82 -5.32
C SER A 4 43.63 16.73 -5.66
N PHE A 5 43.92 15.94 -6.70
CA PHE A 5 43.10 14.82 -7.16
C PHE A 5 42.52 13.94 -6.02
N PRO A 6 43.25 13.59 -4.95
CA PRO A 6 42.68 12.82 -3.83
C PRO A 6 41.60 13.57 -3.05
N LEU A 7 41.65 14.91 -2.98
CA LEU A 7 40.67 15.73 -2.27
C LEU A 7 39.36 15.82 -3.07
N LEU A 8 39.45 15.87 -4.40
CA LEU A 8 38.30 15.74 -5.29
C LEU A 8 37.65 14.35 -5.17
N MET A 9 38.45 13.28 -5.11
CA MET A 9 37.92 11.93 -4.91
C MET A 9 37.28 11.75 -3.53
N ALA A 10 37.88 12.32 -2.48
CA ALA A 10 37.31 12.31 -1.14
C ALA A 10 35.97 13.07 -1.08
N LEU A 11 35.87 14.22 -1.75
CA LEU A 11 34.61 14.98 -1.85
C LEU A 11 33.54 14.22 -2.63
N VAL A 12 33.90 13.53 -3.71
CA VAL A 12 32.99 12.67 -4.48
C VAL A 12 32.48 11.52 -3.61
N VAL A 13 33.35 10.85 -2.85
CA VAL A 13 32.98 9.75 -1.94
C VAL A 13 32.13 10.28 -0.76
N LEU A 14 32.45 11.44 -0.19
CA LEU A 14 31.67 12.09 0.87
C LEU A 14 30.30 12.57 0.37
N SER A 15 30.21 13.07 -0.87
CA SER A 15 28.92 13.37 -1.50
C SER A 15 28.13 12.11 -1.85
N CYS A 16 28.82 10.99 -2.17
CA CYS A 16 28.15 9.70 -2.40
C CYS A 16 27.59 9.11 -1.11
N ASN A 17 28.23 9.32 0.05
CA ASN A 17 27.65 8.86 1.32
C ASN A 17 26.34 9.57 1.70
N SER A 18 26.03 10.73 1.09
CA SER A 18 24.78 11.48 1.31
C SER A 18 23.78 11.38 0.16
N PHE A 19 24.21 11.02 -1.06
CA PHE A 19 23.38 10.98 -2.27
C PHE A 19 23.44 9.67 -3.07
N CYS A 20 24.27 8.70 -2.67
CA CYS A 20 24.36 7.37 -3.28
C CYS A 20 23.70 6.29 -2.40
N SER A 21 22.69 6.65 -1.61
CA SER A 21 21.58 5.71 -1.37
C SER A 21 20.61 5.85 -2.55
N LEU A 22 21.04 5.35 -3.71
CA LEU A 22 20.21 5.18 -4.91
C LEU A 22 19.64 3.75 -4.93
N GLY A 23 19.38 3.22 -3.74
CA GLY A 23 18.58 2.02 -3.54
C GLY A 23 17.27 2.45 -2.92
N CYS A 24 16.19 1.78 -3.28
CA CYS A 24 14.90 2.05 -2.68
C CYS A 24 14.96 1.73 -1.16
N ASP A 25 15.16 2.77 -0.33
CA ASP A 25 15.04 2.78 1.14
C ASP A 25 13.55 2.76 1.54
N LEU A 26 12.80 1.87 0.90
CA LEU A 26 11.39 1.61 1.08
C LEU A 26 10.96 1.50 2.57
N PRO A 27 11.71 0.86 3.49
CA PRO A 27 11.18 0.56 4.82
C PRO A 27 10.76 1.79 5.63
N GLN A 28 11.54 2.88 5.58
CA GLN A 28 11.27 4.03 6.44
C GLN A 28 10.18 4.95 5.87
N SER A 29 10.21 5.25 4.57
CA SER A 29 9.16 6.05 3.91
C SER A 29 7.83 5.30 3.88
N HIS A 30 7.82 4.00 3.58
CA HIS A 30 6.59 3.19 3.63
C HIS A 30 6.03 3.07 5.03
N SER A 31 6.87 2.88 6.06
CA SER A 31 6.35 2.79 7.43
C SER A 31 5.62 4.08 7.84
N LEU A 32 6.13 5.24 7.42
CA LEU A 32 5.51 6.52 7.69
C LEU A 32 4.21 6.69 6.91
N ALA A 33 4.20 6.36 5.61
CA ALA A 33 3.03 6.44 4.76
C ALA A 33 1.92 5.50 5.26
N ASN A 34 2.24 4.23 5.54
CA ASN A 34 1.33 3.26 6.15
C ASN A 34 0.75 3.77 7.47
N ARG A 35 1.57 4.42 8.32
CA ARG A 35 1.09 5.04 9.57
C ARG A 35 0.11 6.18 9.31
N ARG A 36 0.34 7.02 8.31
CA ARG A 36 -0.61 8.09 7.92
C ARG A 36 -1.91 7.49 7.40
N THR A 37 -1.83 6.46 6.56
CA THR A 37 -3.00 5.72 6.07
C THR A 37 -3.81 5.10 7.21
N LEU A 38 -3.14 4.47 8.19
CA LEU A 38 -3.78 3.93 9.38
C LEU A 38 -4.47 5.02 10.21
N MET A 39 -3.85 6.20 10.35
CA MET A 39 -4.47 7.33 11.03
C MET A 39 -5.74 7.80 10.31
N LEU A 40 -5.71 7.92 8.99
CA LEU A 40 -6.87 8.30 8.18
C LEU A 40 -7.99 7.26 8.28
N LEU A 41 -7.67 5.97 8.13
CA LEU A 41 -8.63 4.88 8.33
C LEU A 41 -9.21 4.86 9.75
N GLY A 42 -8.42 5.23 10.76
CA GLY A 42 -8.89 5.38 12.14
C GLY A 42 -9.88 6.54 12.29
N GLN A 43 -9.62 7.67 11.65
CA GLN A 43 -10.49 8.86 11.64
C GLN A 43 -11.80 8.60 10.88
N MET A 44 -11.78 7.76 9.85
CA MET A 44 -12.97 7.43 9.06
C MET A 44 -13.99 6.57 9.81
N ARG A 45 -13.64 5.99 10.97
CA ARG A 45 -14.54 5.15 11.77
C ARG A 45 -15.81 5.91 12.16
N ARG A 46 -16.97 5.35 11.80
CA ARG A 46 -18.31 5.87 12.11
C ARG A 46 -19.04 5.04 13.16
N VAL A 47 -18.88 3.72 13.15
CA VAL A 47 -19.59 2.82 14.07
C VAL A 47 -18.61 2.09 15.01
N PRO A 48 -18.89 2.00 16.31
CA PRO A 48 -18.09 1.18 17.22
C PRO A 48 -18.05 -0.30 16.79
N PRO A 49 -16.87 -0.97 16.79
CA PRO A 49 -16.72 -2.33 16.27
C PRO A 49 -17.65 -3.37 16.91
N PHE A 50 -18.07 -3.15 18.16
CA PHE A 50 -18.92 -4.08 18.89
C PHE A 50 -20.36 -4.16 18.35
N PHE A 51 -20.84 -3.14 17.64
CA PHE A 51 -22.15 -3.19 16.99
C PHE A 51 -22.14 -4.07 15.74
N CYS A 52 -20.98 -4.26 15.13
CA CYS A 52 -20.83 -4.96 13.85
C CYS A 52 -20.35 -6.40 14.02
N LEU A 53 -20.41 -6.96 15.24
CA LEU A 53 -19.94 -8.33 15.54
C LEU A 53 -20.66 -9.39 14.69
N LYS A 54 -21.95 -9.19 14.38
CA LYS A 54 -22.75 -10.12 13.56
C LYS A 54 -22.37 -10.10 12.07
N ASP A 55 -21.69 -9.03 11.65
CA ASP A 55 -21.28 -8.83 10.27
C ASP A 55 -19.81 -9.22 10.02
N ARG A 56 -19.11 -9.72 11.05
CA ARG A 56 -17.74 -10.23 10.90
C ARG A 56 -17.65 -11.25 9.77
N ASN A 57 -16.60 -11.11 8.97
CA ASN A 57 -16.30 -12.01 7.89
C ASN A 57 -14.79 -12.25 7.84
N ASP A 58 -14.39 -13.49 7.54
CA ASP A 58 -13.01 -13.78 7.20
C ASP A 58 -12.87 -13.70 5.68
N PHE A 59 -12.14 -12.69 5.21
CA PHE A 59 -11.89 -12.47 3.78
C PHE A 59 -10.75 -13.35 3.24
N GLY A 60 -10.07 -14.11 4.10
CA GLY A 60 -8.93 -14.94 3.73
C GLY A 60 -7.78 -14.08 3.24
N PHE A 61 -7.29 -13.18 4.08
CA PHE A 61 -6.14 -12.32 3.77
C PHE A 61 -4.94 -13.18 3.35
N PRO A 62 -4.41 -12.99 2.14
CA PRO A 62 -3.35 -13.84 1.61
C PRO A 62 -2.00 -13.52 2.26
N GLN A 63 -1.73 -14.11 3.43
CA GLN A 63 -0.50 -13.89 4.21
C GLN A 63 0.76 -14.43 3.53
N ASP A 64 0.62 -15.46 2.68
CA ASP A 64 1.75 -16.09 1.99
C ASP A 64 2.42 -15.20 0.94
N ILE A 65 1.86 -14.01 0.65
CA ILE A 65 2.41 -13.11 -0.37
C ILE A 65 3.68 -12.37 0.08
N TYR A 66 4.03 -12.37 1.37
CA TYR A 66 5.26 -11.74 1.84
C TYR A 66 6.49 -12.66 1.81
N LYS A 67 6.39 -13.87 1.25
CA LYS A 67 7.48 -14.87 1.19
C LYS A 67 8.42 -14.69 -0.02
N PHE A 68 8.27 -13.60 -0.76
CA PHE A 68 8.86 -13.42 -2.10
C PHE A 68 10.07 -12.46 -2.10
N GLN A 69 10.78 -12.38 -3.24
CA GLN A 69 11.91 -11.46 -3.43
C GLN A 69 11.46 -9.99 -3.31
N LYS A 70 12.39 -9.06 -2.99
CA LYS A 70 12.09 -7.64 -2.72
C LYS A 70 11.18 -7.00 -3.80
N ALA A 71 11.52 -7.15 -5.08
CA ALA A 71 10.72 -6.62 -6.19
C ALA A 71 9.31 -7.24 -6.29
N GLN A 72 9.16 -8.53 -5.99
CA GLN A 72 7.85 -9.21 -5.98
C GLN A 72 6.96 -8.68 -4.85
N VAL A 73 7.54 -8.39 -3.68
CA VAL A 73 6.82 -7.77 -2.56
C VAL A 73 6.37 -6.36 -2.90
N ILE A 74 7.20 -5.57 -3.58
CA ILE A 74 6.85 -4.21 -4.04
C ILE A 74 5.67 -4.26 -5.02
N SER A 75 5.72 -5.13 -6.05
CA SER A 75 4.62 -5.28 -7.01
C SER A 75 3.31 -5.72 -6.35
N VAL A 76 3.37 -6.62 -5.36
CA VAL A 76 2.18 -7.04 -4.60
C VAL A 76 1.64 -5.90 -3.77
N HIS A 77 2.52 -5.14 -3.09
CA HIS A 77 2.11 -4.01 -2.25
C HIS A 77 1.45 -2.92 -3.11
N HIS A 78 1.98 -2.68 -4.30
CA HIS A 78 1.38 -1.81 -5.31
C HIS A 78 -0.02 -2.29 -5.71
N GLU A 79 -0.18 -3.57 -6.11
CA GLU A 79 -1.50 -4.12 -6.48
C GLU A 79 -2.48 -4.03 -5.30
N MET A 80 -2.05 -4.32 -4.07
CA MET A 80 -2.89 -4.18 -2.88
C MET A 80 -3.38 -2.74 -2.68
N ILE A 81 -2.49 -1.74 -2.77
CA ILE A 81 -2.88 -0.32 -2.63
C ILE A 81 -3.80 0.10 -3.79
N GLN A 82 -3.53 -0.35 -5.01
CA GLN A 82 -4.38 -0.08 -6.17
C GLN A 82 -5.81 -0.61 -5.96
N GLN A 83 -5.94 -1.84 -5.46
CA GLN A 83 -7.27 -2.42 -5.18
C GLN A 83 -7.98 -1.69 -4.03
N ILE A 84 -7.26 -1.22 -3.01
CA ILE A 84 -7.81 -0.37 -1.95
C ILE A 84 -8.30 0.95 -2.53
N PHE A 85 -7.50 1.62 -3.36
CA PHE A 85 -7.88 2.85 -4.03
C PHE A 85 -9.20 2.66 -4.79
N ASN A 86 -9.25 1.66 -5.67
CA ASN A 86 -10.43 1.33 -6.46
C ASN A 86 -11.68 1.05 -5.60
N LEU A 87 -11.53 0.29 -4.50
CA LEU A 87 -12.61 -0.03 -3.57
C LEU A 87 -13.20 1.24 -2.92
N PHE A 88 -12.32 2.14 -2.48
CA PHE A 88 -12.74 3.37 -1.82
C PHE A 88 -13.24 4.44 -2.80
N SER A 89 -12.83 4.42 -4.07
CA SER A 89 -13.34 5.32 -5.11
C SER A 89 -14.76 5.01 -5.59
N THR A 90 -15.40 3.96 -5.08
CA THR A 90 -16.79 3.63 -5.45
C THR A 90 -17.79 4.67 -4.93
N GLN A 91 -18.93 4.81 -5.61
CA GLN A 91 -20.02 5.68 -5.16
C GLN A 91 -20.56 5.26 -3.79
N ALA A 92 -20.63 3.95 -3.52
CA ALA A 92 -21.06 3.41 -2.24
C ALA A 92 -20.11 3.81 -1.11
N SER A 93 -18.78 3.75 -1.34
CA SER A 93 -17.78 4.24 -0.38
C SER A 93 -17.90 5.75 -0.15
N SER A 94 -18.10 6.52 -1.24
CA SER A 94 -18.29 7.97 -1.15
C SER A 94 -19.50 8.37 -0.29
N ALA A 95 -20.57 7.56 -0.30
CA ALA A 95 -21.71 7.74 0.60
C ALA A 95 -21.41 7.29 2.05
N ALA A 96 -20.54 6.28 2.20
CA ALA A 96 -20.23 5.65 3.48
C ALA A 96 -19.23 6.44 4.36
N TRP A 97 -18.44 7.36 3.81
CA TRP A 97 -17.36 8.04 4.53
C TRP A 97 -17.42 9.57 4.43
N ASP A 98 -16.65 10.25 5.29
CA ASP A 98 -16.52 11.71 5.23
C ASP A 98 -15.68 12.09 4.00
N LYS A 99 -16.19 13.03 3.21
CA LYS A 99 -15.56 13.43 1.95
C LYS A 99 -14.14 13.96 2.15
N ASN A 100 -13.93 14.82 3.16
CA ASN A 100 -12.61 15.41 3.39
C ASN A 100 -11.59 14.36 3.85
N LEU A 101 -12.03 13.36 4.61
CA LEU A 101 -11.18 12.22 4.97
C LEU A 101 -10.89 11.32 3.78
N LEU A 102 -11.87 11.07 2.91
CA LEU A 102 -11.65 10.32 1.66
C LEU A 102 -10.66 11.02 0.73
N ASP A 103 -10.79 12.34 0.54
CA ASP A 103 -9.89 13.09 -0.33
C ASP A 103 -8.43 13.01 0.17
N LYS A 104 -8.22 13.11 1.49
CA LYS A 104 -6.90 12.90 2.11
C LYS A 104 -6.41 11.47 1.96
N PHE A 105 -7.31 10.50 2.11
CA PHE A 105 -6.99 9.09 1.94
C PHE A 105 -6.55 8.78 0.51
N TYR A 106 -7.24 9.30 -0.50
CA TYR A 106 -6.83 9.17 -1.89
C TYR A 106 -5.46 9.79 -2.15
N ALA A 107 -5.22 11.01 -1.66
CA ALA A 107 -3.92 11.66 -1.83
C ALA A 107 -2.77 10.84 -1.21
N GLU A 108 -2.99 10.24 -0.04
CA GLU A 108 -1.97 9.41 0.62
C GLU A 108 -1.74 8.09 -0.12
N LEU A 109 -2.80 7.44 -0.64
CA LEU A 109 -2.65 6.22 -1.44
C LEU A 109 -1.99 6.49 -2.80
N ASP A 110 -2.36 7.58 -3.47
CA ASP A 110 -1.78 8.00 -4.74
C ASP A 110 -0.29 8.29 -4.58
N GLN A 111 0.09 9.01 -3.53
CA GLN A 111 1.50 9.22 -3.20
C GLN A 111 2.25 7.90 -2.99
N GLN A 112 1.67 6.94 -2.27
CA GLN A 112 2.31 5.63 -2.07
C GLN A 112 2.46 4.83 -3.38
N LEU A 113 1.46 4.89 -4.27
CA LEU A 113 1.56 4.24 -5.58
C LEU A 113 2.69 4.84 -6.41
N ASN A 114 2.80 6.17 -6.46
CA ASN A 114 3.87 6.87 -7.16
C ASN A 114 5.25 6.50 -6.57
N ASP A 115 5.40 6.49 -5.25
CA ASP A 115 6.65 6.13 -4.58
C ASP A 115 7.05 4.67 -4.89
N LEU A 116 6.08 3.75 -4.92
CA LEU A 116 6.31 2.34 -5.28
C LEU A 116 6.71 2.18 -6.74
N GLU A 117 6.10 2.93 -7.65
CA GLU A 117 6.41 2.87 -9.08
C GLU A 117 7.85 3.32 -9.35
N VAL A 118 8.29 4.43 -8.74
CA VAL A 118 9.68 4.90 -8.80
C VAL A 118 10.63 3.82 -8.29
N CYS A 119 10.32 3.21 -7.15
CA CYS A 119 11.11 2.12 -6.58
C CYS A 119 11.17 0.87 -7.48
N LEU A 120 10.06 0.51 -8.14
CA LEU A 120 10.06 -0.58 -9.11
C LEU A 120 10.99 -0.29 -10.28
N MET A 121 10.99 0.95 -10.80
CA MET A 121 11.85 1.35 -11.91
C MET A 121 13.34 1.30 -11.52
N GLU A 122 13.68 1.73 -10.31
CA GLU A 122 15.07 1.70 -9.80
C GLU A 122 15.58 0.28 -9.55
N GLU A 123 14.75 -0.60 -8.99
CA GLU A 123 15.13 -2.00 -8.70
C GLU A 123 15.21 -2.86 -9.98
N MET A 124 14.50 -2.52 -11.06
CA MET A 124 14.38 -3.37 -12.24
C MET A 124 15.29 -3.03 -13.42
N GLY A 125 16.02 -1.90 -13.42
CA GLY A 125 16.99 -1.55 -14.48
C GLY A 125 16.47 -1.77 -15.90
N VAL A 126 15.69 -0.83 -16.45
CA VAL A 126 15.20 -0.73 -17.85
C VAL A 126 15.00 -2.07 -18.59
N GLU A 127 13.75 -2.54 -18.53
CA GLU A 127 12.98 -3.10 -19.66
C GLU A 127 12.86 -4.63 -19.82
N GLU A 128 13.76 -5.50 -19.34
CA GLU A 128 13.70 -6.93 -19.75
C GLU A 128 13.17 -7.95 -18.72
N THR A 129 12.96 -7.56 -17.45
CA THR A 129 12.60 -8.53 -16.37
C THR A 129 11.20 -8.35 -15.77
N LEU A 130 10.38 -7.45 -16.31
CA LEU A 130 9.02 -7.18 -15.82
C LEU A 130 8.13 -8.44 -15.84
N LEU A 131 8.25 -9.25 -16.89
CA LEU A 131 7.43 -10.45 -17.07
C LEU A 131 7.85 -11.64 -16.18
N SER A 132 9.10 -11.69 -15.71
CA SER A 132 9.58 -12.81 -14.87
C SER A 132 9.40 -12.58 -13.37
N LEU A 133 9.09 -11.34 -12.95
CA LEU A 133 8.92 -10.94 -11.56
C LEU A 133 7.45 -10.67 -11.17
N ILE A 134 6.54 -10.53 -12.14
CA ILE A 134 5.10 -10.54 -11.88
C ILE A 134 4.74 -11.96 -11.43
N ASN A 135 4.60 -12.14 -10.11
CA ASN A 135 4.00 -13.35 -9.58
C ASN A 135 2.49 -13.27 -9.85
N GLU A 136 2.09 -13.69 -11.05
CA GLU A 136 0.69 -13.74 -11.50
C GLU A 136 -0.21 -14.45 -10.48
N ASP A 137 0.28 -15.51 -9.83
CA ASP A 137 -0.48 -16.21 -8.79
C ASP A 137 -0.74 -15.32 -7.57
N SER A 138 0.24 -14.52 -7.17
CA SER A 138 0.08 -13.55 -6.07
C SER A 138 -0.85 -12.40 -6.43
N MET A 139 -0.72 -11.83 -7.63
CA MET A 139 -1.62 -10.79 -8.11
C MET A 139 -3.06 -11.30 -8.22
N LEU A 140 -3.23 -12.53 -8.72
CA LEU A 140 -4.52 -13.20 -8.77
C LEU A 140 -5.09 -13.44 -7.37
N ALA A 141 -4.25 -13.80 -6.39
CA ALA A 141 -4.66 -13.96 -5.00
C ALA A 141 -5.17 -12.64 -4.40
N VAL A 142 -4.47 -11.52 -4.65
CA VAL A 142 -4.91 -10.18 -4.25
C VAL A 142 -6.26 -9.84 -4.89
N ARG A 143 -6.41 -10.02 -6.20
CA ARG A 143 -7.67 -9.74 -6.91
C ARG A 143 -8.83 -10.59 -6.39
N LYS A 144 -8.62 -11.89 -6.17
CA LYS A 144 -9.62 -12.78 -5.56
C LYS A 144 -10.00 -12.34 -4.15
N TYR A 145 -9.04 -11.89 -3.36
CA TYR A 145 -9.29 -11.34 -2.02
C TYR A 145 -10.19 -10.11 -2.08
N PHE A 146 -9.94 -9.14 -2.97
CA PHE A 146 -10.82 -7.99 -3.14
C PHE A 146 -12.18 -8.33 -3.75
N GLN A 147 -12.26 -9.33 -4.63
CA GLN A 147 -13.55 -9.85 -5.11
C GLN A 147 -14.41 -10.36 -3.95
N ARG A 148 -13.84 -11.08 -2.98
CA ARG A 148 -14.57 -11.53 -1.79
C ARG A 148 -15.06 -10.35 -0.94
N ILE A 149 -14.27 -9.28 -0.82
CA ILE A 149 -14.66 -8.05 -0.13
C ILE A 149 -15.86 -7.39 -0.83
N THR A 150 -15.80 -7.25 -2.16
CA THR A 150 -16.89 -6.64 -2.94
C THR A 150 -18.17 -7.46 -2.90
N LEU A 151 -18.06 -8.79 -2.96
CA LEU A 151 -19.21 -9.69 -2.80
C LEU A 151 -19.86 -9.52 -1.42
N TYR A 152 -19.06 -9.54 -0.36
CA TYR A 152 -19.54 -9.30 1.01
C TYR A 152 -20.26 -7.94 1.15
N LEU A 153 -19.69 -6.86 0.60
CA LEU A 153 -20.33 -5.54 0.63
C LEU A 153 -21.68 -5.57 -0.07
N THR A 154 -21.77 -6.27 -1.21
CA THR A 154 -23.01 -6.43 -1.96
C THR A 154 -24.05 -7.23 -1.18
N GLU A 155 -23.67 -8.36 -0.57
CA GLU A 155 -24.54 -9.21 0.25
C GLU A 155 -25.07 -8.46 1.48
N LYS A 156 -24.22 -7.62 2.09
CA LYS A 156 -24.59 -6.77 3.23
C LYS A 156 -25.24 -5.44 2.81
N GLN A 157 -25.55 -5.28 1.53
CA GLN A 157 -26.22 -4.10 0.97
C GLN A 157 -25.52 -2.79 1.34
N TYR A 158 -24.19 -2.81 1.38
CA TYR A 158 -23.36 -1.65 1.72
C TYR A 158 -23.74 -1.00 3.06
N SER A 159 -24.18 -1.80 4.03
CA SER A 159 -24.58 -1.30 5.35
C SER A 159 -23.42 -0.60 6.08
N PRO A 160 -23.70 0.29 7.04
CA PRO A 160 -22.65 0.93 7.84
C PRO A 160 -21.72 -0.07 8.52
N CYS A 161 -22.26 -1.20 9.00
CA CYS A 161 -21.45 -2.24 9.61
C CYS A 161 -20.59 -3.02 8.60
N ALA A 162 -21.09 -3.25 7.39
CA ALA A 162 -20.28 -3.86 6.33
C ALA A 162 -19.05 -3.02 6.01
N TRP A 163 -19.24 -1.70 5.89
CA TRP A 163 -18.15 -0.76 5.65
C TRP A 163 -17.15 -0.70 6.81
N GLU A 164 -17.60 -0.78 8.07
CA GLU A 164 -16.68 -0.87 9.21
C GLU A 164 -15.85 -2.16 9.21
N ILE A 165 -16.45 -3.30 8.84
CA ILE A 165 -15.74 -4.58 8.74
C ILE A 165 -14.67 -4.50 7.64
N VAL A 166 -15.01 -3.96 6.47
CA VAL A 166 -14.05 -3.75 5.39
C VAL A 166 -12.94 -2.77 5.78
N ARG A 167 -13.29 -1.64 6.41
CA ARG A 167 -12.30 -0.67 6.91
C ARG A 167 -11.32 -1.32 7.90
N ALA A 168 -11.81 -2.13 8.83
CA ALA A 168 -10.98 -2.86 9.78
C ALA A 168 -10.08 -3.90 9.10
N GLU A 169 -10.59 -4.59 8.07
CA GLU A 169 -9.79 -5.52 7.29
C GLU A 169 -8.65 -4.81 6.53
N ILE A 170 -8.91 -3.63 5.96
CA ILE A 170 -7.86 -2.82 5.32
C ILE A 170 -6.86 -2.27 6.34
N MET A 171 -7.29 -1.89 7.54
CA MET A 171 -6.37 -1.52 8.63
C MET A 171 -5.46 -2.69 9.03
N LYS A 172 -5.97 -3.93 9.03
CA LYS A 172 -5.16 -5.13 9.33
C LYS A 172 -4.00 -5.26 8.35
N TYR A 173 -4.25 -5.02 7.06
CA TYR A 173 -3.23 -5.01 6.02
C TYR A 173 -2.14 -3.97 6.29
N PHE A 174 -2.51 -2.69 6.44
CA PHE A 174 -1.50 -1.64 6.67
C PHE A 174 -0.73 -1.82 8.00
N SER A 175 -1.36 -2.41 9.00
CA SER A 175 -0.69 -2.76 10.26
C SER A 175 0.34 -3.86 10.06
N ALA A 176 0.03 -4.87 9.24
CA ALA A 176 0.95 -5.96 8.90
C ALA A 176 2.11 -5.46 8.03
N SER A 177 1.90 -4.46 7.17
CA SER A 177 2.95 -3.90 6.30
C SER A 177 3.79 -2.80 6.95
N THR A 178 3.55 -2.46 8.22
CA THR A 178 4.34 -1.46 8.96
C THR A 178 5.47 -2.10 9.81
N ASN A 179 5.39 -3.42 10.06
CA ASN A 179 6.37 -4.19 10.86
C ASN A 179 7.31 -4.98 9.97
#